data_AF-A0AA38FBN0-F1
#
_entry.id   AF-A0AA38FBN0-F1
#
_cell.length_a   1.000
_cell.length_b   1.000
_cell.length_c   1.000
_cell.angle_alpha   90.00
_cell.angle_beta   90.00
_cell.angle_gamma   90.00
#
_symmetry.space_group_name_H-M   'P 1'
#
loop_
_entity.id
_entity.type
_entity.pdbx_description
1 polymer ?
#
loop_
_entity_poly.entity_id
_entity_poly.type
_entity_poly.pdbx_seq_one_letter_code
_entity_poly.pdbx_strand_id
1 'polypeptide(L)' 'AVLYAVVDGVLFKKDVNGVLLRCINTNQIQRVLKEFHGGPAGGHFALRVTALKIMKAGYYWPKIFSDCYAWIK' A
#
# COMPACT_ATOMS: atom_id res chain seq x y z
N ALA A 1 15.42 11.42 -5.25
CA ALA A 1 15.79 10.01 -5.44
C ALA A 1 14.84 9.14 -4.63
N VAL A 2 14.31 8.04 -5.19
CA VAL A 2 13.60 7.04 -4.39
C VAL A 2 14.66 6.20 -3.69
N LEU A 3 14.66 6.19 -2.36
CA LEU A 3 15.62 5.41 -1.58
C LEU A 3 14.97 4.11 -1.13
N TYR A 4 15.66 2.99 -1.32
CA TYR A 4 15.29 1.69 -0.79
C TYR A 4 16.32 1.26 0.25
N ALA A 5 15.88 0.50 1.25
CA ALA A 5 16.74 -0.05 2.30
C ALA A 5 16.33 -1.49 2.61
N VAL A 6 17.30 -2.33 2.97
CA VAL A 6 17.04 -3.66 3.50
C VAL A 6 17.38 -3.66 4.98
N VAL A 7 16.42 -4.02 5.83
CA VAL A 7 16.58 -4.14 7.29
C VAL A 7 16.15 -5.55 7.67
N ASP A 8 17.05 -6.31 8.29
CA ASP A 8 16.81 -7.71 8.70
C ASP A 8 16.23 -8.59 7.59
N GLY A 9 16.73 -8.41 6.37
CA GLY A 9 16.28 -9.17 5.18
C GLY A 9 14.94 -8.71 4.60
N VAL A 10 14.32 -7.64 5.13
CA VAL A 10 13.07 -7.07 4.63
C VAL A 10 13.35 -5.81 3.83
N LEU A 11 12.76 -5.71 2.64
CA LEU A 11 12.88 -4.54 1.77
C LEU A 11 11.91 -3.43 2.22
N PHE A 12 12.40 -2.20 2.28
CA PHE A 12 11.64 -1.00 2.56
C PHE A 12 11.86 0.06 1.49
N LYS A 13 10.82 0.83 1.19
CA LYS A 13 10.91 2.09 0.45
C LYS A 13 10.87 3.25 1.43
N LYS A 14 11.80 4.17 1.30
CA LYS A 14 11.78 5.45 2.03
C LYS A 14 10.87 6.44 1.31
N ASP A 15 9.93 7.03 2.03
CA ASP A 15 9.10 8.12 1.51
C ASP A 15 9.85 9.46 1.51
N VAL A 16 9.18 10.52 1.07
CA VAL A 16 9.75 11.88 1.01
C VAL A 16 10.06 12.48 2.39
N ASN A 17 9.40 11.99 3.45
CA ASN A 17 9.61 12.40 4.83
C ASN A 17 10.65 11.54 5.55
N GLY A 18 11.18 10.52 4.87
CA GLY A 18 12.16 9.60 5.43
C GLY A 18 11.58 8.38 6.15
N VAL A 19 10.26 8.19 6.12
CA VAL A 19 9.57 7.05 6.71
C VAL A 19 9.81 5.80 5.86
N LEU A 20 10.13 4.69 6.52
CA LEU A 20 10.29 3.39 5.86
C LEU A 20 8.93 2.69 5.73
N LEU A 21 8.53 2.42 4.49
CA LEU A 21 7.37 1.64 4.13
C LEU A 21 7.82 0.25 3.71
N ARG A 22 7.34 -0.78 4.39
CA ARG A 22 7.64 -2.18 4.10
C ARG A 22 7.13 -2.55 2.72
N CYS A 23 8.03 -2.99 1.86
CA CYS A 23 7.66 -3.56 0.57
C CYS A 23 7.02 -4.93 0.80
N ILE A 24 5.86 -5.14 0.20
CA ILE A 24 5.14 -6.42 0.26
C ILE A 24 5.11 -7.10 -1.10
N ASN A 25 5.07 -8.43 -1.08
CA ASN A 25 5.01 -9.23 -2.30
C ASN A 25 3.57 -9.46 -2.77
N THR A 26 3.42 -9.99 -3.98
CA THR A 26 2.13 -10.20 -4.64
C THR A 26 1.16 -11.05 -3.81
N ASN A 27 1.67 -12.04 -3.07
CA ASN A 27 0.85 -12.92 -2.22
C ASN A 27 0.25 -12.17 -1.02
N GLN A 28 0.96 -11.15 -0.53
CA GLN A 28 0.52 -10.31 0.58
C GLN A 28 -0.43 -9.19 0.14
N ILE A 29 -0.30 -8.68 -1.10
CA ILE A 29 -1.13 -7.58 -1.64
C ILE A 29 -2.62 -7.91 -1.50
N GLN A 30 -3.04 -9.11 -1.87
CA GLN A 30 -4.45 -9.53 -1.81
C GLN A 30 -5.01 -9.50 -0.39
N ARG A 31 -4.21 -9.96 0.59
CA ARG A 31 -4.58 -9.93 2.00
C ARG A 31 -4.72 -8.50 2.52
N VAL A 32 -3.74 -7.64 2.20
CA VAL A 32 -3.74 -6.23 2.60
C VAL A 32 -4.92 -5.48 1.95
N LEU A 33 -5.19 -5.69 0.66
CA LEU A 33 -6.35 -5.10 0.00
C LEU A 33 -7.65 -5.50 0.70
N LYS A 34 -7.84 -6.79 1.00
CA LYS A 34 -9.04 -7.28 1.70
C LYS A 34 -9.19 -6.67 3.11
N GLU A 35 -8.10 -6.57 3.87
CA GLU A 35 -8.09 -6.02 5.23
C GLU A 35 -8.45 -4.53 5.26
N PHE A 36 -7.94 -3.76 4.31
CA PHE A 36 -8.15 -2.31 4.25
C PHE A 36 -9.40 -1.90 3.45
N HIS A 37 -10.04 -2.84 2.75
CA HIS A 37 -11.30 -2.65 2.01
C HIS A 37 -12.56 -2.84 2.90
N GLY A 38 -12.47 -2.48 4.17
CA GLY A 38 -13.59 -2.58 5.12
C GLY A 38 -14.41 -1.30 5.19
N GLY A 39 -15.48 -1.20 4.42
CA GLY A 39 -16.55 -0.22 4.64
C GLY A 39 -17.33 0.13 3.38
N PRO A 40 -18.63 0.52 3.50
CA PRO A 40 -19.43 1.03 2.40
C PRO A 40 -18.92 2.42 2.00
N ALA A 41 -17.78 2.48 1.32
CA ALA A 41 -17.21 3.73 0.84
C ALA A 41 -17.61 3.89 -0.64
N GLY A 42 -18.73 4.57 -0.85
CA GLY A 42 -19.24 4.90 -2.17
C GLY A 42 -18.27 5.80 -2.95
N GLY A 43 -17.76 5.29 -4.06
CA GLY A 43 -17.17 6.09 -5.14
C GLY A 43 -15.64 6.23 -5.16
N HIS A 44 -15.17 7.02 -6.14
CA HIS A 44 -13.75 7.19 -6.51
C HIS A 44 -12.82 7.59 -5.34
N PHE A 45 -13.34 8.31 -4.35
CA PHE A 45 -12.58 8.72 -3.16
C PHE A 45 -12.19 7.55 -2.25
N ALA A 46 -12.98 6.48 -2.23
CA ALA A 46 -12.73 5.29 -1.41
C ALA A 46 -11.38 4.63 -1.75
N LEU A 47 -10.98 4.68 -3.02
CA LEU A 47 -9.76 4.03 -3.53
C LEU A 47 -8.50 4.76 -3.10
N ARG A 48 -8.49 6.08 -3.29
CA ARG A 48 -7.38 6.92 -2.85
C ARG A 48 -7.25 6.85 -1.33
N VAL A 49 -8.37 6.84 -0.62
CA VAL A 49 -8.38 6.65 0.83
C VAL A 49 -7.82 5.28 1.22
N THR A 50 -8.18 4.20 0.51
CA THR A 50 -7.66 2.85 0.77
C THR A 50 -6.15 2.78 0.56
N ALA A 51 -5.64 3.26 -0.59
CA ALA A 51 -4.21 3.31 -0.87
C ALA A 51 -3.45 4.12 0.19
N LEU A 52 -4.00 5.28 0.60
CA LEU A 52 -3.39 6.11 1.65
C LEU A 52 -3.43 5.42 3.02
N LYS A 53 -4.51 4.72 3.39
CA LYS A 53 -4.57 3.94 4.63
C LYS A 53 -3.50 2.85 4.66
N ILE A 54 -3.32 2.15 3.56
CA ILE A 54 -2.31 1.09 3.41
C ILE A 54 -0.89 1.66 3.54
N MET A 55 -0.61 2.79 2.88
CA MET A 55 0.68 3.49 3.04
C MET A 55 0.89 3.99 4.46
N LYS A 56 -0.16 4.53 5.11
CA LYS A 56 -0.11 4.97 6.51
C LYS A 56 0.10 3.82 7.49
N ALA A 57 -0.36 2.62 7.15
CA ALA A 57 -0.07 1.39 7.88
C ALA A 57 1.35 0.85 7.63
N GLY A 58 2.14 1.54 6.80
CA GLY A 58 3.55 1.21 6.57
C GLY A 58 3.77 0.21 5.44
N TYR A 59 2.79 -0.04 4.57
CA TYR A 59 2.96 -0.95 3.43
C TYR A 59 3.19 -0.21 2.12
N TYR A 60 3.98 -0.83 1.24
CA TYR A 60 4.26 -0.29 -0.09
C TYR A 60 4.38 -1.38 -1.16
N TRP A 61 3.87 -1.06 -2.34
CA TRP A 61 4.27 -1.69 -3.60
C TRP A 61 4.06 -0.68 -4.75
N PRO A 62 4.77 -0.82 -5.89
CA PRO A 62 4.73 0.19 -6.95
C PRO A 62 3.34 0.46 -7.55
N LYS A 63 2.45 -0.54 -7.50
CA LYS A 63 1.12 -0.52 -8.13
C LYS A 63 -0.02 -0.26 -7.14
N ILE A 64 0.25 0.29 -5.96
CA ILE A 64 -0.75 0.43 -4.88
C ILE A 64 -2.05 1.12 -5.33
N PHE A 65 -1.97 2.20 -6.11
CA PHE A 65 -3.15 2.91 -6.58
C PHE A 65 -3.91 2.14 -7.66
N SER A 66 -3.21 1.54 -8.64
CA SER A 66 -3.84 0.77 -9.70
C SER A 66 -4.46 -0.54 -9.19
N ASP A 67 -3.82 -1.19 -8.22
CA ASP A 67 -4.33 -2.43 -7.64
C ASP A 67 -5.51 -2.16 -6.71
N CYS A 68 -5.49 -1.04 -5.96
CA CYS A 68 -6.69 -0.58 -5.24
C CYS A 68 -7.83 -0.27 -6.21
N TYR A 69 -7.55 0.31 -7.37
CA TYR A 69 -8.55 0.58 -8.41
C TYR A 69 -9.14 -0.71 -9.01
N ALA A 70 -8.29 -1.68 -9.35
CA ALA A 70 -8.70 -2.96 -9.92
C ALA A 70 -9.42 -3.88 -8.91
N TRP A 71 -9.28 -3.62 -7.61
CA TRP A 71 -9.92 -4.41 -6.55
C TRP A 71 -11.41 -4.10 -6.37
N ILE A 72 -11.96 -3.08 -7.04
CA ILE A 72 -13.40 -2.82 -7.04
C ILE A 72 -14.11 -3.90 -7.84
N LYS A 73 -14.98 -4.65 -7.15
CA LYS A 73 -16.13 -5.32 -7.74
C LYS A 73 -17.40 -4.62 -7.28
#